data_AF-A0A0R2RHQ2-F1
#
_entry.id   AF-A0A0R2RHQ2-F1
#
_cell.length_a   1.000
_cell.length_b   1.000
_cell.length_c   1.000
_cell.angle_alpha   90.00
_cell.angle_beta   90.00
_cell.angle_gamma   90.00
#
_symmetry.space_group_name_H-M   'P 1'
#
loop_
_entity.id
_entity.type
_entity.pdbx_description
1 polymer ?
#
loop_
_entity_poly.entity_id
_entity_poly.type
_entity_poly.pdbx_seq_one_letter_code
_entity_poly.pdbx_strand_id
1 'polypeptide(L)'
;MRWRAILLFGAPGSGKGTQGKVLGTIPAFCHISCGDVFRGMDLRTKVGQAFLKYSSAGQLVPDDVTVDLWRQHMDHMVTLGKFKPDIDHLVLDGIPRNSDQAKLLENDLKVEALFHLVCHDRKKLEDRLKRRALRDNRLDDASDAVIHDRLMTYEKETKPVLEYYGKKIVKEIDAEQFPFEVTRDILNQVESTKASKAQRAVAGVGV
;
A
#
# COMPACT_ATOMS: atom_id res chain seq x y z
N MET A 1 12.23 16.47 5.43
CA MET A 1 12.61 15.24 6.17
C MET A 1 11.75 14.11 5.63
N ARG A 2 12.34 12.93 5.34
CA ARG A 2 11.59 11.81 4.76
C ARG A 2 10.91 10.96 5.83
N TRP A 3 9.64 10.62 5.65
CA TRP A 3 8.88 9.77 6.57
C TRP A 3 9.24 8.30 6.41
N ARG A 4 9.43 7.58 7.52
CA ARG A 4 9.71 6.14 7.47
C ARG A 4 8.46 5.41 7.00
N ALA A 5 8.60 4.61 5.95
CA ALA A 5 7.46 3.93 5.35
C ALA A 5 7.72 2.43 5.13
N ILE A 6 6.67 1.66 5.33
CA ILE A 6 6.50 0.27 4.92
C ILE A 6 5.42 0.26 3.85
N LEU A 7 5.71 -0.36 2.72
CA LEU A 7 4.76 -0.44 1.60
C LEU A 7 4.10 -1.82 1.57
N LEU A 8 2.78 -1.87 1.39
CA LEU A 8 2.04 -3.11 1.16
C LEU A 8 1.69 -3.23 -0.33
N PHE A 9 2.21 -4.28 -0.96
CA PHE A 9 2.09 -4.54 -2.40
C PHE A 9 1.46 -5.89 -2.67
N GLY A 10 0.96 -6.08 -3.90
CA GLY A 10 0.30 -7.31 -4.35
C GLY A 10 -0.95 -7.01 -5.15
N ALA A 11 -1.43 -8.02 -5.88
CA ALA A 11 -2.60 -7.88 -6.76
C ALA A 11 -3.87 -7.45 -5.99
N PRO A 12 -4.84 -6.79 -6.63
CA PRO A 12 -6.20 -6.68 -6.10
C PRO A 12 -6.69 -8.05 -5.59
N GLY A 13 -7.18 -8.10 -4.34
CA GLY A 13 -7.62 -9.36 -3.71
C GLY A 13 -6.54 -10.07 -2.89
N SER A 14 -5.28 -9.62 -2.92
CA SER A 14 -4.18 -10.24 -2.16
C SER A 14 -4.25 -10.02 -0.64
N GLY A 15 -5.15 -9.16 -0.15
CA GLY A 15 -5.31 -8.92 1.29
C GLY A 15 -4.54 -7.74 1.87
N LYS A 16 -3.91 -6.88 1.04
CA LYS A 16 -3.19 -5.66 1.50
C LYS A 16 -3.98 -4.85 2.51
N GLY A 17 -5.21 -4.43 2.18
CA GLY A 17 -6.04 -3.63 3.09
C GLY A 17 -6.42 -4.35 4.39
N THR A 18 -6.49 -5.68 4.38
CA THR A 18 -6.67 -6.45 5.62
C THR A 18 -5.42 -6.33 6.49
N GLN A 19 -4.24 -6.58 5.91
CA GLN A 19 -2.97 -6.48 6.63
C GLN A 19 -2.68 -5.05 7.09
N GLY A 20 -2.94 -4.05 6.26
CA GLY A 20 -2.80 -2.64 6.62
C GLY A 20 -3.67 -2.25 7.81
N LYS A 21 -4.94 -2.66 7.83
CA LYS A 21 -5.84 -2.44 8.98
C LYS A 21 -5.32 -3.09 10.25
N VAL A 22 -4.84 -4.34 10.18
CA VAL A 22 -4.27 -5.04 11.35
C VAL A 22 -3.00 -4.37 11.83
N LEU A 23 -2.06 -4.05 10.94
CA LEU A 23 -0.82 -3.36 11.30
C LEU A 23 -1.10 -1.98 11.90
N GLY A 24 -2.11 -1.27 11.40
CA GLY A 24 -2.51 0.04 11.92
C GLY A 24 -3.09 0.03 13.34
N THR A 25 -3.40 -1.15 13.92
CA THR A 25 -3.76 -1.25 15.34
C THR A 25 -2.55 -1.40 16.26
N ILE A 26 -1.36 -1.59 15.70
CA ILE A 26 -0.12 -1.74 16.47
C ILE A 26 0.42 -0.34 16.78
N PRO A 27 0.78 -0.05 18.05
CA PRO A 27 1.37 1.24 18.40
C PRO A 27 2.58 1.58 17.52
N ALA A 28 2.72 2.87 17.21
CA ALA A 28 3.74 3.41 16.30
C ALA A 28 3.62 2.98 14.82
N PHE A 29 2.53 2.33 14.41
CA PHE A 29 2.21 2.09 13.00
C PHE A 29 1.00 2.94 12.61
N CYS A 30 1.15 3.75 11.57
CA CYS A 30 0.06 4.57 11.02
C CYS A 30 -0.30 4.03 9.65
N HIS A 31 -1.47 3.39 9.50
CA HIS A 31 -1.90 2.83 8.22
C HIS A 31 -2.70 3.85 7.40
N ILE A 32 -2.30 4.03 6.14
CA ILE A 32 -3.00 4.84 5.15
C ILE A 32 -3.32 3.98 3.93
N SER A 33 -4.61 3.76 3.71
CA SER A 33 -5.13 3.17 2.48
C SER A 33 -5.53 4.29 1.52
N CYS A 34 -4.68 4.53 0.52
CA CYS A 34 -4.90 5.58 -0.49
C CYS A 34 -6.25 5.39 -1.19
N GLY A 35 -6.62 4.13 -1.46
CA GLY A 35 -7.93 3.81 -2.02
C GLY A 35 -9.10 4.18 -1.10
N ASP A 36 -8.98 4.02 0.22
CA ASP A 36 -10.05 4.38 1.16
C ASP A 36 -10.16 5.90 1.32
N VAL A 37 -9.03 6.60 1.41
CA VAL A 37 -8.99 8.07 1.40
C VAL A 37 -9.72 8.60 0.17
N PHE A 38 -9.44 8.03 -1.00
CA PHE A 38 -10.02 8.52 -2.24
C PHE A 38 -11.49 8.14 -2.43
N ARG A 39 -11.91 6.95 -1.97
CA ARG A 39 -13.33 6.57 -1.93
C ARG A 39 -14.16 7.45 -0.99
N GLY A 40 -13.54 8.00 0.05
CA GLY A 40 -14.17 8.92 0.99
C GLY A 40 -14.32 10.37 0.48
N MET A 41 -13.79 10.69 -0.70
CA MET A 41 -13.88 12.04 -1.25
C MET A 41 -15.29 12.41 -1.70
N ASP A 42 -15.63 13.68 -1.59
CA ASP A 42 -16.91 14.21 -2.04
C ASP A 42 -17.01 14.12 -3.58
N LEU A 43 -17.95 13.31 -4.05
CA LEU A 43 -18.24 13.10 -5.47
C LEU A 43 -18.72 14.36 -6.19
N ARG A 44 -19.04 15.46 -5.49
CA ARG A 44 -19.36 16.75 -6.13
C ARG A 44 -18.11 17.52 -6.57
N THR A 45 -16.93 17.13 -6.08
CA THR A 45 -15.67 17.78 -6.44
C THR A 45 -15.11 17.22 -7.75
N LYS A 46 -14.29 18.01 -8.47
CA LYS A 46 -13.61 17.56 -9.70
C LYS A 46 -12.76 16.31 -9.45
N VAL A 47 -12.09 16.27 -8.30
CA VAL A 47 -11.23 15.15 -7.90
C VAL A 47 -12.06 13.90 -7.61
N GLY A 48 -13.16 14.02 -6.85
CA GLY A 48 -14.06 12.90 -6.58
C GLY A 48 -14.66 12.31 -7.85
N GLN A 49 -15.06 13.17 -8.81
CA GLN A 49 -15.55 12.75 -10.12
C GLN A 49 -14.48 12.04 -10.96
N ALA A 50 -13.25 12.57 -11.00
CA ALA A 50 -12.14 11.92 -11.69
C ALA A 50 -11.88 10.54 -11.08
N PHE A 51 -11.79 10.44 -9.75
CA PHE A 51 -11.60 9.16 -9.06
C PHE A 51 -12.69 8.14 -9.41
N LEU A 52 -13.97 8.54 -9.36
CA LEU A 52 -15.08 7.67 -9.73
C LEU A 52 -14.94 7.15 -11.16
N LYS A 53 -14.67 8.04 -12.12
CA LYS A 53 -14.48 7.70 -13.53
C LYS A 53 -13.38 6.66 -13.72
N TYR A 54 -12.16 6.94 -13.26
CA TYR A 54 -11.02 6.04 -13.44
C TYR A 54 -11.20 4.73 -12.66
N SER A 55 -11.64 4.80 -11.41
CA SER A 55 -11.81 3.61 -10.56
C SER A 55 -12.89 2.67 -11.07
N SER A 56 -14.01 3.19 -11.61
CA SER A 56 -15.07 2.35 -12.20
C SER A 56 -14.63 1.59 -13.45
N ALA A 57 -13.56 2.05 -14.11
CA ALA A 57 -12.94 1.41 -15.28
C ALA A 57 -11.70 0.59 -14.91
N GLY A 58 -11.40 0.40 -13.63
CA GLY A 58 -10.21 -0.32 -13.16
C GLY A 58 -8.88 0.41 -13.44
N GLN A 59 -8.91 1.69 -13.81
CA GLN A 59 -7.76 2.51 -14.19
C GLN A 59 -7.21 3.33 -13.01
N LEU A 60 -6.00 3.86 -13.16
CA LEU A 60 -5.39 4.78 -12.20
C LEU A 60 -5.78 6.23 -12.49
N VAL A 61 -5.98 6.99 -11.42
CA VAL A 61 -6.04 8.46 -11.48
C VAL A 61 -4.64 8.98 -11.82
N PRO A 62 -4.49 10.10 -12.55
CA PRO A 62 -3.19 10.69 -12.86
C PRO A 62 -2.26 10.82 -11.64
N ASP A 63 -0.97 10.60 -11.88
CA ASP A 63 0.02 10.40 -10.82
C ASP A 63 0.28 11.65 -10.00
N ASP A 64 0.39 12.81 -10.65
CA ASP A 64 0.54 14.12 -10.03
C ASP A 64 -0.64 14.41 -9.08
N VAL A 65 -1.87 14.25 -9.59
CA VAL A 65 -3.10 14.43 -8.82
C VAL A 65 -3.14 13.47 -7.63
N THR A 66 -2.79 12.20 -7.85
CA THR A 66 -2.79 11.16 -6.81
C THR A 66 -1.80 11.48 -5.70
N VAL A 67 -0.56 11.83 -6.04
CA VAL A 67 0.50 12.12 -5.07
C VAL A 67 0.20 13.40 -4.30
N ASP A 68 -0.31 14.44 -4.96
CA ASP A 68 -0.63 15.70 -4.29
C ASP A 68 -1.79 15.58 -3.31
N LEU A 69 -2.82 14.79 -3.64
CA LEU A 69 -3.91 14.49 -2.70
C LEU A 69 -3.42 13.68 -1.51
N TRP A 70 -2.52 12.73 -1.74
CA TRP A 70 -1.90 11.97 -0.67
C TRP A 70 -1.07 12.88 0.25
N ARG A 71 -0.27 13.81 -0.29
CA ARG A 71 0.49 14.79 0.51
C ARG A 71 -0.43 15.64 1.38
N GLN A 72 -1.49 16.21 0.80
CA GLN A 72 -2.48 17.01 1.54
C GLN A 72 -3.13 16.21 2.68
N HIS A 73 -3.47 14.95 2.41
CA HIS A 73 -4.03 14.06 3.45
C HIS A 73 -3.01 13.81 4.58
N MET A 74 -1.74 13.58 4.23
CA MET A 74 -0.69 13.35 5.22
C MET A 74 -0.40 14.59 6.07
N ASP A 75 -0.35 15.78 5.45
CA ASP A 75 -0.17 17.05 6.18
C ASP A 75 -1.31 17.27 7.20
N HIS A 76 -2.54 16.92 6.81
CA HIS A 76 -3.68 16.97 7.71
C HIS A 76 -3.55 15.95 8.86
N MET A 77 -3.10 14.72 8.57
CA MET A 77 -2.85 13.69 9.60
C MET A 77 -1.78 14.11 10.61
N VAL A 78 -0.72 14.78 10.14
CA VAL A 78 0.32 15.36 11.00
C VAL A 78 -0.25 16.50 11.85
N THR A 79 -0.99 17.42 11.23
CA THR A 79 -1.60 18.58 11.91
C THR A 79 -2.55 18.15 13.03
N LEU A 80 -3.31 17.07 12.81
CA LEU A 80 -4.22 16.51 13.81
C LEU A 80 -3.53 15.60 14.85
N GLY A 81 -2.21 15.39 14.75
CA GLY A 81 -1.47 14.50 15.64
C GLY A 81 -1.82 13.01 15.49
N LYS A 82 -2.52 12.64 14.41
CA LYS A 82 -2.87 11.24 14.08
C LYS A 82 -1.70 10.48 13.45
N PHE A 83 -0.72 11.21 12.92
CA PHE A 83 0.56 10.68 12.50
C PHE A 83 1.68 11.56 13.07
N LYS A 84 2.66 10.94 13.73
CA LYS A 84 3.81 11.62 14.34
C LYS A 84 5.08 11.18 13.60
N PRO A 85 5.57 11.97 12.63
CA PRO A 85 6.66 11.56 11.72
C PRO A 85 7.97 11.13 12.40
N ASP A 86 8.20 11.63 13.61
CA ASP A 86 9.36 11.35 14.47
C ASP A 86 9.27 10.00 15.19
N ILE A 87 8.05 9.52 15.46
CA ILE A 87 7.81 8.31 16.27
C ILE A 87 7.27 7.16 15.42
N ASP A 88 6.35 7.45 14.51
CA ASP A 88 5.57 6.45 13.80
C ASP A 88 6.29 5.93 12.53
N HIS A 89 5.91 4.72 12.13
CA HIS A 89 6.15 4.15 10.82
C HIS A 89 4.86 4.21 10.00
N LEU A 90 4.94 4.78 8.81
CA LEU A 90 3.82 4.83 7.88
C LEU A 90 3.66 3.47 7.19
N VAL A 91 2.45 2.91 7.20
CA VAL A 91 2.10 1.71 6.43
C VAL A 91 1.21 2.14 5.27
N LEU A 92 1.74 2.10 4.05
CA LEU A 92 1.02 2.54 2.86
C LEU A 92 0.41 1.35 2.11
N ASP A 93 -0.91 1.41 1.91
CA ASP A 93 -1.65 0.52 1.00
C ASP A 93 -2.16 1.32 -0.20
N GLY A 94 -1.74 0.88 -1.39
CA GLY A 94 -2.26 1.39 -2.65
C GLY A 94 -1.63 2.68 -3.16
N ILE A 95 -0.46 3.08 -2.65
CA ILE A 95 0.43 4.08 -3.22
C ILE A 95 1.90 3.75 -2.82
N PRO A 96 2.89 3.85 -3.73
CA PRO A 96 2.77 4.09 -5.17
C PRO A 96 2.09 2.91 -5.92
N ARG A 97 1.51 3.18 -7.09
CA ARG A 97 0.91 2.18 -8.00
C ARG A 97 1.59 2.05 -9.34
N ASN A 98 2.57 2.89 -9.62
CA ASN A 98 3.48 2.79 -10.75
C ASN A 98 4.82 3.45 -10.40
N SER A 99 5.80 3.29 -11.29
CA SER A 99 7.16 3.80 -11.07
C SER A 99 7.24 5.32 -11.03
N ASP A 100 6.32 6.04 -11.70
CA ASP A 100 6.32 7.50 -11.70
C ASP A 100 5.79 8.07 -10.38
N GLN A 101 4.76 7.47 -9.79
CA GLN A 101 4.37 7.75 -8.41
C GLN A 101 5.51 7.45 -7.42
N ALA A 102 6.26 6.35 -7.64
CA ALA A 102 7.40 6.03 -6.78
C ALA A 102 8.49 7.12 -6.83
N LYS A 103 8.83 7.61 -8.04
CA LYS A 103 9.75 8.74 -8.23
C LYS A 103 9.25 10.02 -7.57
N LEU A 104 7.97 10.35 -7.76
CA LEU A 104 7.37 11.55 -7.16
C LEU A 104 7.45 11.54 -5.63
N LEU A 105 7.39 10.36 -5.01
CA LEU A 105 7.42 10.16 -3.55
C LEU A 105 8.84 10.00 -2.96
N GLU A 106 9.90 10.01 -3.77
CA GLU A 106 11.29 9.79 -3.30
C GLU A 106 11.70 10.77 -2.20
N ASN A 107 11.25 12.02 -2.33
CA ASN A 107 11.57 13.10 -1.39
C ASN A 107 10.65 13.12 -0.15
N ASP A 108 9.53 12.41 -0.21
CA ASP A 108 8.57 12.30 0.88
C ASP A 108 8.89 11.08 1.77
N LEU A 109 9.32 9.96 1.16
CA LEU A 109 9.38 8.66 1.80
C LEU A 109 10.80 8.10 1.93
N LYS A 110 11.09 7.57 3.12
CA LYS A 110 12.19 6.64 3.37
C LYS A 110 11.58 5.25 3.49
N VAL A 111 11.50 4.56 2.36
CA VAL A 111 10.97 3.19 2.31
C VAL A 111 11.96 2.23 2.98
N GLU A 112 11.53 1.61 4.08
CA GLU A 112 12.34 0.68 4.86
C GLU A 112 12.10 -0.79 4.48
N ALA A 113 10.89 -1.10 4.02
CA ALA A 113 10.49 -2.41 3.54
C ALA A 113 9.31 -2.29 2.57
N LEU A 114 9.22 -3.22 1.63
CA LEU A 114 8.06 -3.41 0.76
C LEU A 114 7.63 -4.87 0.87
N PHE A 115 6.45 -5.11 1.45
CA PHE A 115 5.87 -6.45 1.57
C PHE A 115 4.99 -6.75 0.36
N HIS A 116 5.47 -7.62 -0.51
CA HIS A 116 4.73 -8.12 -1.66
C HIS A 116 3.93 -9.36 -1.25
N LEU A 117 2.63 -9.17 -1.10
CA LEU A 117 1.66 -10.23 -0.84
C LEU A 117 1.41 -11.02 -2.13
N VAL A 118 2.01 -12.20 -2.22
CA VAL A 118 1.97 -13.07 -3.39
C VAL A 118 0.80 -14.06 -3.26
N CYS A 119 -0.04 -14.10 -4.28
CA CYS A 119 -1.08 -15.12 -4.43
C CYS A 119 -1.05 -15.57 -5.88
N HIS A 120 -0.80 -16.86 -6.10
CA HIS A 120 -0.67 -17.45 -7.42
C HIS A 120 -2.02 -17.91 -7.96
N ASP A 121 -2.96 -18.23 -7.07
CA ASP A 121 -4.32 -18.59 -7.44
C ASP A 121 -5.16 -17.36 -7.81
N ARG A 122 -5.26 -17.11 -9.12
CA ARG A 122 -6.08 -16.04 -9.69
C ARG A 122 -7.56 -16.14 -9.29
N LYS A 123 -8.11 -17.36 -9.18
CA LYS A 123 -9.51 -17.55 -8.80
C LYS A 123 -9.74 -17.13 -7.35
N LYS A 124 -8.81 -17.43 -6.43
CA LYS A 124 -8.87 -16.90 -5.05
C LYS A 124 -8.89 -15.37 -5.03
N LEU A 125 -8.10 -14.71 -5.86
CA LEU A 125 -8.12 -13.24 -5.97
C LEU A 125 -9.49 -12.74 -6.42
N GLU A 126 -10.01 -13.28 -7.52
CA GLU A 126 -11.32 -12.92 -8.08
C GLU A 126 -12.46 -13.16 -7.08
N ASP A 127 -12.49 -14.32 -6.42
CA ASP A 127 -13.50 -14.67 -5.39
C ASP A 127 -13.43 -13.73 -4.18
N ARG A 128 -12.22 -13.30 -3.79
CA ARG A 128 -12.04 -12.30 -2.72
C ARG A 128 -12.56 -10.92 -3.15
N LEU A 129 -12.33 -10.52 -4.40
CA LEU A 129 -12.82 -9.25 -4.95
C LEU A 129 -14.35 -9.22 -5.04
N LYS A 130 -14.97 -10.28 -5.57
CA LYS A 130 -16.44 -10.42 -5.65
C LYS A 130 -17.11 -10.34 -4.28
N ARG A 131 -16.58 -11.06 -3.29
CA ARG A 131 -17.08 -10.98 -1.89
C ARG A 131 -16.94 -9.56 -1.32
N ARG A 132 -15.86 -8.87 -1.65
CA ARG A 132 -15.61 -7.49 -1.21
C ARG A 132 -16.56 -6.48 -1.84
N ALA A 133 -16.95 -6.67 -3.11
CA ALA A 133 -17.96 -5.84 -3.77
C ALA A 133 -19.25 -5.77 -2.96
N LEU A 134 -19.73 -6.94 -2.51
CA LEU A 134 -20.97 -7.09 -1.74
C LEU A 134 -20.86 -6.49 -0.34
N ARG A 135 -19.73 -6.71 0.36
CA ARG A 135 -19.56 -6.29 1.75
C ARG A 135 -19.23 -4.81 1.90
N ASP A 136 -18.39 -4.28 1.01
CA ASP A 136 -17.77 -2.96 1.16
C ASP A 136 -18.33 -1.93 0.13
N ASN A 137 -19.38 -2.31 -0.62
CA ASN A 137 -19.99 -1.50 -1.68
C ASN A 137 -18.98 -0.93 -2.69
N ARG A 138 -18.04 -1.78 -3.12
CA ARG A 138 -16.94 -1.40 -4.01
C ARG A 138 -17.33 -1.55 -5.46
N LEU A 139 -17.65 -0.42 -6.11
CA LEU A 139 -17.98 -0.35 -7.53
C LEU A 139 -16.85 -0.89 -8.42
N ASP A 140 -15.60 -0.73 -7.99
CA ASP A 140 -14.40 -1.22 -8.67
C ASP A 140 -14.20 -2.75 -8.53
N ASP A 141 -15.12 -3.46 -7.89
CA ASP A 141 -15.18 -4.93 -7.81
C ASP A 141 -16.50 -5.50 -8.35
N ALA A 142 -17.35 -4.66 -8.96
CA ALA A 142 -18.75 -5.00 -9.25
C ALA A 142 -18.95 -5.90 -10.48
N SER A 143 -17.96 -6.01 -11.36
CA SER A 143 -18.06 -6.84 -12.57
C SER A 143 -16.76 -7.58 -12.89
N ASP A 144 -16.90 -8.72 -13.55
CA ASP A 144 -15.75 -9.54 -13.98
C ASP A 144 -14.82 -8.78 -14.93
N ALA A 145 -15.37 -7.90 -15.78
CA ALA A 145 -14.59 -7.04 -16.67
C ALA A 145 -13.73 -6.05 -15.87
N VAL A 146 -14.30 -5.35 -14.88
CA VAL A 146 -13.55 -4.39 -14.06
C VAL A 146 -12.51 -5.11 -13.20
N ILE A 147 -12.84 -6.27 -12.65
CA ILE A 147 -11.87 -7.11 -11.92
C ILE A 147 -10.70 -7.50 -12.83
N HIS A 148 -10.98 -7.90 -14.08
CA HIS A 148 -9.95 -8.21 -15.06
C HIS A 148 -9.05 -6.99 -15.34
N ASP A 149 -9.64 -5.83 -15.63
CA ASP A 149 -8.89 -4.60 -15.92
C ASP A 149 -8.01 -4.17 -14.76
N ARG A 150 -8.48 -4.34 -13.52
CA ARG A 150 -7.70 -4.07 -12.32
C ARG A 150 -6.50 -5.00 -12.16
N LEU A 151 -6.68 -6.30 -12.45
CA LEU A 151 -5.58 -7.28 -12.42
C LEU A 151 -4.56 -6.97 -13.53
N MET A 152 -5.02 -6.60 -14.73
CA MET A 152 -4.15 -6.21 -15.83
C MET A 152 -3.37 -4.92 -15.55
N THR A 153 -4.03 -3.92 -14.97
CA THR A 153 -3.39 -2.66 -14.54
C THR A 153 -2.32 -2.94 -13.49
N TYR A 154 -2.60 -3.84 -12.53
CA TYR A 154 -1.60 -4.26 -11.55
C TYR A 154 -0.36 -4.89 -12.21
N GLU A 155 -0.55 -5.83 -13.13
CA GLU A 155 0.57 -6.49 -13.81
C GLU A 155 1.39 -5.52 -14.67
N LYS A 156 0.73 -4.59 -15.38
CA LYS A 156 1.39 -3.64 -16.29
C LYS A 156 2.06 -2.47 -15.58
N GLU A 157 1.44 -1.94 -14.53
CA GLU A 157 1.86 -0.65 -13.94
C GLU A 157 2.40 -0.80 -12.52
N THR A 158 1.76 -1.64 -11.68
CA THR A 158 2.09 -1.71 -10.25
C THR A 158 3.21 -2.69 -9.94
N LYS A 159 3.20 -3.86 -10.56
CA LYS A 159 4.21 -4.90 -10.34
C LYS A 159 5.64 -4.45 -10.72
N PRO A 160 5.86 -3.66 -11.79
CA PRO A 160 7.20 -3.11 -12.09
C PRO A 160 7.82 -2.24 -10.98
N VAL A 161 7.01 -1.70 -10.06
CA VAL A 161 7.52 -0.93 -8.90
C VAL A 161 8.38 -1.81 -7.98
N LEU A 162 8.16 -3.13 -7.97
CA LEU A 162 8.99 -4.07 -7.23
C LEU A 162 10.45 -4.02 -7.71
N GLU A 163 10.65 -3.87 -9.02
CA GLU A 163 11.99 -3.75 -9.61
C GLU A 163 12.64 -2.42 -9.24
N TYR A 164 11.87 -1.34 -9.24
CA TYR A 164 12.33 -0.01 -8.83
C TYR A 164 12.91 0.00 -7.40
N TYR A 165 12.24 -0.64 -6.43
CA TYR A 165 12.76 -0.73 -5.05
C TYR A 165 13.83 -1.81 -4.84
N GLY A 166 13.84 -2.84 -5.67
CA GLY A 166 14.85 -3.89 -5.68
C GLY A 166 14.78 -4.90 -4.52
N LYS A 167 15.47 -6.03 -4.69
CA LYS A 167 15.41 -7.22 -3.80
C LYS A 167 15.85 -6.99 -2.35
N LYS A 168 16.57 -5.90 -2.06
CA LYS A 168 16.98 -5.56 -0.69
C LYS A 168 15.79 -5.07 0.15
N ILE A 169 14.90 -4.30 -0.47
CA ILE A 169 13.71 -3.70 0.15
C ILE A 169 12.49 -4.59 -0.01
N VAL A 170 12.33 -5.24 -1.17
CA VAL A 170 11.19 -6.11 -1.48
C VAL A 170 11.28 -7.42 -0.72
N LYS A 171 10.17 -7.79 -0.08
CA LYS A 171 9.97 -8.95 0.77
C LYS A 171 8.69 -9.67 0.35
N GLU A 172 8.82 -10.88 -0.16
CA GLU A 172 7.66 -11.68 -0.52
C GLU A 172 7.03 -12.32 0.73
N ILE A 173 5.71 -12.35 0.75
CA ILE A 173 4.88 -12.99 1.78
C ILE A 173 3.81 -13.79 1.05
N ASP A 174 3.67 -15.07 1.40
CA ASP A 174 2.56 -15.88 0.91
C ASP A 174 1.24 -15.31 1.42
N ALA A 175 0.34 -14.97 0.50
CA ALA A 175 -0.97 -14.40 0.77
C ALA A 175 -2.13 -15.39 0.56
N GLU A 176 -1.80 -16.67 0.35
CA GLU A 176 -2.77 -17.76 0.27
C GLU A 176 -3.09 -18.37 1.64
N GLN A 177 -2.19 -18.21 2.61
CA GLN A 177 -2.37 -18.59 4.02
C GLN A 177 -3.43 -17.74 4.74
N PHE A 178 -3.72 -18.08 6.00
CA PHE A 178 -4.71 -17.34 6.78
C PHE A 178 -4.23 -15.92 7.09
N PRO A 179 -5.14 -14.93 7.21
CA PRO A 179 -4.75 -13.53 7.44
C PRO A 179 -3.81 -13.30 8.62
N PHE A 180 -3.96 -14.07 9.71
CA PHE A 180 -3.10 -13.95 10.89
C PHE A 180 -1.68 -14.49 10.63
N GLU A 181 -1.52 -15.48 9.77
CA GLU A 181 -0.21 -16.02 9.39
C GLU A 181 0.53 -15.02 8.49
N VAL A 182 -0.18 -14.39 7.56
CA VAL A 182 0.36 -13.27 6.76
C VAL A 182 0.83 -12.14 7.68
N THR A 183 0.04 -11.76 8.70
CA THR A 183 0.44 -10.73 9.67
C THR A 183 1.70 -11.14 10.43
N ARG A 184 1.74 -12.38 10.95
CA ARG A 184 2.90 -12.92 11.66
C ARG A 184 4.16 -12.83 10.79
N ASP A 185 4.09 -13.24 9.54
CA ASP A 185 5.23 -13.27 8.65
C ASP A 185 5.73 -11.85 8.32
N ILE A 186 4.81 -10.88 8.13
CA ILE A 186 5.17 -9.46 7.99
C ILE A 186 5.94 -8.98 9.23
N LEU A 187 5.44 -9.26 10.44
CA LEU A 187 6.06 -8.79 11.68
C LEU A 187 7.45 -9.39 11.91
N ASN A 188 7.62 -10.69 11.64
CA ASN A 188 8.93 -11.37 11.70
C ASN A 188 9.96 -10.69 10.79
N GLN A 189 9.54 -10.24 9.61
CA GLN A 189 10.43 -9.55 8.69
C GLN A 189 10.76 -8.11 9.09
N VAL A 190 9.82 -7.41 9.74
CA VAL A 190 10.11 -6.10 10.36
C VAL A 190 11.15 -6.24 11.47
N GLU A 191 11.01 -7.26 12.33
CA GLU A 191 11.93 -7.51 13.44
C GLU A 191 13.35 -7.84 12.97
N SER A 192 13.50 -8.79 12.03
CA SER A 192 14.81 -9.16 11.47
C SER A 192 15.55 -7.97 10.82
N THR A 193 14.80 -7.03 10.23
CA THR A 193 15.36 -5.80 9.66
C THR A 193 15.90 -4.86 10.75
N LYS A 194 15.21 -4.75 11.89
CA LYS A 194 15.69 -3.97 13.05
C LYS A 194 16.93 -4.60 13.67
N ALA A 195 16.91 -5.92 13.88
CA ALA A 195 18.05 -6.66 14.44
C ALA A 195 19.32 -6.49 13.58
N SER A 196 19.17 -6.61 12.25
CA SER A 196 20.28 -6.42 11.29
C SER A 196 20.85 -5.00 11.31
N LYS A 197 20.01 -3.97 11.46
CA LYS A 197 20.44 -2.57 11.59
C LYS A 197 21.18 -2.33 12.92
N ALA A 198 20.67 -2.88 14.02
CA ALA A 198 21.30 -2.76 15.33
C ALA A 198 22.70 -3.40 15.34
N GLN A 199 22.84 -4.62 14.78
CA GLN A 199 24.13 -5.31 14.69
C GLN A 199 25.16 -4.53 13.84
N ARG A 200 24.74 -3.91 12.73
CA ARG A 200 25.62 -3.06 11.90
C ARG A 200 26.03 -1.77 12.58
N ALA A 201 25.13 -1.15 13.36
CA ALA A 201 25.46 0.06 14.12
C ALA A 201 26.51 -0.23 15.20
N VAL A 202 26.44 -1.39 15.86
CA VAL A 202 27.46 -1.82 16.84
C VAL A 202 28.80 -2.11 16.16
N ALA A 203 28.79 -2.73 14.97
CA ALA A 203 30.01 -3.03 14.23
C ALA A 203 30.71 -1.78 13.61
N GLY A 204 29.96 -0.71 13.32
CA GLY A 204 30.49 0.52 12.72
C GLY A 204 31.05 1.54 13.70
N VAL A 205 30.93 1.32 15.02
CA VAL A 205 31.49 2.17 16.08
C VAL A 205 32.89 1.68 16.54
N GLY A 206 33.39 0.60 15.92
CA GLY A 206 34.74 0.06 16.16
C GLY A 206 35.67 0.20 14.97
N VAL A 207 35.98 1.44 14.54
CA VAL A 207 37.22 1.82 13.82
C VAL A 207 37.56 3.26 14.20
#